data_AF-A0AAD8PG31-F1
#
_entry.id   AF-A0AAD8PG31-F1
#
_cell.length_a   1.000
_cell.length_b   1.000
_cell.length_c   1.000
_cell.angle_alpha   90.00
_cell.angle_beta   90.00
_cell.angle_gamma   90.00
#
_symmetry.space_group_name_H-M   'P 1'
#
loop_
_entity.id
_entity.type
_entity.pdbx_description
1 polymer ?
#
loop_
_entity_poly.entity_id
_entity_poly.type
_entity_poly.pdbx_seq_one_letter_code
_entity_poly.pdbx_strand_id
1 'polypeptide(L)'
;MSRAVQFSATASNILQQQESWTPLCLPDFNDQAFTYAYVNYIEPEIGVVCISRSGEQDQFHQIAGHLADLKSNMETSGCIDDLRLSLSATPLEFPSDESKSCEILHVLYLSKKHDQYLSSAYRQSVFGDCSSKILSAYKALSELIYSSSPRRSATACFEVRAWLYYNDYFAVP
;
A
#
# COMPACT_ATOMS: atom_id res chain seq x y z
N MET A 1 -11.00 18.24 -2.64
CA MET A 1 -11.46 17.12 -3.50
C MET A 1 -10.24 16.33 -3.96
N SER A 2 -9.67 15.46 -3.12
CA SER A 2 -8.59 14.57 -3.56
C SER A 2 -9.21 13.38 -4.28
N ARG A 3 -9.08 13.36 -5.60
CA ARG A 3 -9.35 12.16 -6.40
C ARG A 3 -8.25 11.15 -6.04
N ALA A 4 -8.65 10.01 -5.49
CA ALA A 4 -7.77 8.85 -5.42
C ALA A 4 -7.32 8.53 -6.85
N VAL A 5 -6.01 8.59 -7.10
CA VAL A 5 -5.44 8.07 -8.34
C VAL A 5 -5.46 6.55 -8.21
N GLN A 6 -6.51 5.95 -8.76
CA GLN A 6 -6.64 4.50 -8.79
C GLN A 6 -5.75 3.97 -9.92
N PHE A 7 -4.53 3.56 -9.55
CA PHE A 7 -3.68 2.77 -10.43
C PHE A 7 -4.28 1.37 -10.54
N SER A 8 -5.06 1.11 -11.59
CA SER A 8 -5.46 -0.25 -11.93
C SER A 8 -4.33 -0.90 -12.73
N ALA A 9 -3.32 -1.40 -12.01
CA ALA A 9 -2.39 -2.36 -12.58
C ALA A 9 -3.07 -3.74 -12.54
N THR A 10 -3.91 -4.04 -13.53
CA THR A 10 -4.25 -5.43 -13.82
C THR A 10 -2.93 -6.14 -14.12
N ALA A 11 -2.51 -7.06 -13.23
CA ALA A 11 -1.31 -7.86 -13.37
C ALA A 11 -1.40 -8.69 -14.66
N SER A 12 -0.91 -8.15 -15.77
CA SER A 12 -0.65 -8.91 -16.97
C SER A 12 0.73 -9.55 -16.81
N ASN A 13 0.90 -10.80 -17.23
CA ASN A 13 2.19 -11.49 -17.19
C ASN A 13 3.30 -10.71 -17.92
N ILE A 14 2.92 -9.81 -18.84
CA ILE A 14 3.81 -8.91 -19.56
C ILE A 14 4.43 -7.86 -18.61
N LEU A 15 3.64 -7.28 -17.69
CA LEU A 15 4.14 -6.33 -16.69
C LEU A 15 5.08 -6.99 -15.66
N GLN A 16 4.90 -8.29 -15.42
CA GLN A 16 5.80 -9.07 -14.54
C GLN A 16 7.14 -9.39 -15.20
N GLN A 17 7.21 -9.37 -16.53
CA GLN A 17 8.39 -9.76 -17.30
C GLN A 17 9.15 -8.56 -17.87
N GLN A 18 8.57 -7.36 -17.81
CA GLN A 18 9.11 -6.18 -18.47
C GLN A 18 9.13 -4.98 -17.51
N GLU A 19 10.29 -4.34 -17.41
CA GLU A 19 10.42 -3.03 -16.78
C GLU A 19 9.48 -2.02 -17.47
N SER A 20 8.71 -1.29 -16.69
CA SER A 20 7.75 -0.31 -17.19
C SER A 20 8.11 1.10 -16.73
N TRP A 21 8.11 2.04 -17.68
CA TRP A 21 8.26 3.46 -17.42
C TRP A 21 6.99 4.19 -17.84
N THR A 22 6.12 4.47 -16.86
CA THR A 22 4.77 4.97 -17.12
C THR A 22 4.60 6.38 -16.59
N PRO A 23 4.08 7.34 -17.39
CA PRO A 23 3.81 8.68 -16.91
C PRO A 23 2.63 8.70 -15.92
N LEU A 24 2.79 9.41 -14.79
CA LEU A 24 1.80 9.61 -13.74
C LEU A 24 1.48 11.11 -13.57
N CYS A 25 0.21 11.45 -13.40
CA CYS A 25 -0.19 12.76 -12.91
C CYS A 25 -0.32 12.74 -11.38
N LEU A 26 0.62 13.36 -10.68
CA LEU A 26 0.57 13.50 -9.22
C LEU A 26 0.76 14.99 -8.84
N PRO A 27 -0.30 15.82 -8.95
CA PRO A 27 -0.20 17.28 -8.86
C PRO A 27 0.25 17.78 -7.48
N ASP A 28 0.00 17.02 -6.41
CA ASP A 28 0.47 17.35 -5.06
C ASP A 28 1.93 16.93 -4.82
N PHE A 29 2.52 16.11 -5.70
CA PHE A 29 3.87 15.57 -5.57
C PHE A 29 4.89 16.29 -6.47
N ASN A 30 4.49 16.66 -7.68
CA ASN A 30 5.31 17.34 -8.66
C ASN A 30 4.48 18.46 -9.32
N ASP A 31 5.06 19.67 -9.38
CA ASP A 31 4.44 20.84 -10.02
C ASP A 31 4.45 20.76 -11.55
N GLN A 32 5.20 19.81 -12.12
CA GLN A 32 5.15 19.42 -13.52
C GLN A 32 3.85 18.68 -13.87
N ALA A 33 3.44 18.76 -15.14
CA ALA A 33 2.22 18.13 -15.64
C ALA A 33 2.22 16.59 -15.47
N PHE A 34 3.40 15.97 -15.53
CA PHE A 34 3.59 14.54 -15.36
C PHE A 34 4.89 14.26 -14.61
N THR A 35 4.87 13.22 -13.79
CA THR A 35 6.06 12.50 -13.32
C THR A 35 6.07 11.09 -13.93
N TYR A 36 7.06 10.26 -13.60
CA TYR A 36 7.14 8.89 -14.10
C TYR A 36 7.26 7.89 -12.96
N ALA A 37 6.59 6.75 -13.12
CA ALA A 37 6.76 5.58 -12.28
C ALA A 37 7.52 4.50 -13.04
N TYR A 38 8.58 4.02 -12.40
CA TYR A 38 9.29 2.81 -12.78
C TYR A 38 8.69 1.63 -12.02
N VAL A 39 8.16 0.66 -12.75
CA VAL A 39 7.60 -0.56 -12.18
C VAL A 39 8.44 -1.73 -12.65
N ASN A 40 8.97 -2.51 -11.73
CA ASN A 40 9.73 -3.71 -12.04
C ASN A 40 9.48 -4.80 -10.99
N TYR A 41 9.40 -6.04 -11.44
CA TYR A 41 9.28 -7.19 -10.56
C TYR A 41 10.66 -7.76 -10.27
N ILE A 42 11.05 -7.71 -9.00
CA ILE A 42 12.32 -8.30 -8.55
C ILE A 42 12.20 -9.82 -8.37
N GLU A 43 10.97 -10.30 -8.13
CA GLU A 43 10.54 -11.71 -8.08
C GLU A 43 9.11 -11.82 -8.65
N PRO A 44 8.61 -13.02 -9.04
CA PRO A 44 7.29 -13.19 -9.67
C PRO A 44 6.12 -12.56 -8.91
N GLU A 45 6.19 -12.51 -7.57
CA GLU A 45 5.15 -11.97 -6.69
C GLU A 45 5.58 -10.69 -5.95
N ILE A 46 6.79 -10.18 -6.22
CA ILE A 46 7.35 -9.00 -5.55
C ILE A 46 7.66 -7.92 -6.59
N GLY A 47 6.75 -6.95 -6.68
CA GLY A 47 6.90 -5.76 -7.50
C GLY A 47 7.46 -4.58 -6.70
N VAL A 48 8.34 -3.81 -7.31
CA VAL A 48 8.84 -2.53 -6.80
C VAL A 48 8.37 -1.41 -7.71
N VAL A 49 7.83 -0.35 -7.11
CA VAL A 49 7.40 0.86 -7.81
C VAL A 49 8.22 2.03 -7.28
N CYS A 50 9.00 2.66 -8.16
CA CYS A 50 9.76 3.86 -7.86
C CYS A 50 9.13 5.05 -8.59
N ILE A 51 8.81 6.12 -7.86
CA ILE A 51 8.25 7.35 -8.44
C ILE A 51 9.39 8.35 -8.58
N SER A 52 9.68 8.78 -9.80
CA SER A 52 10.64 9.84 -10.05
C SER A 52 10.11 11.17 -9.48
N ARG A 53 11.02 12.01 -8.99
CA ARG A 53 10.69 13.39 -8.57
C ARG A 53 10.74 14.39 -9.73
N SER A 54 11.06 13.91 -10.93
CA SER A 54 11.36 14.71 -12.10
C SER A 54 10.55 14.20 -13.28
N GLY A 55 10.18 15.12 -14.19
CA GLY A 55 9.52 14.77 -15.44
C GLY A 55 10.49 14.32 -16.54
N GLU A 56 11.77 14.11 -16.22
CA GLU A 56 12.79 13.80 -17.22
C GLU A 56 12.85 12.30 -17.51
N GLN A 57 12.87 11.97 -18.79
CA GLN A 57 12.94 10.59 -19.28
C GLN A 57 14.29 9.92 -18.96
N ASP A 58 15.36 10.71 -18.79
CA ASP A 58 16.72 10.22 -18.55
C ASP A 58 16.92 9.61 -17.15
N GLN A 59 15.95 9.77 -16.25
CA GLN A 59 16.00 9.16 -14.91
C GLN A 59 15.74 7.66 -14.91
N PHE A 60 15.19 7.12 -15.99
CA PHE A 60 14.93 5.69 -16.14
C PHE A 60 16.18 4.85 -15.82
N HIS A 61 17.32 5.16 -16.45
CA HIS A 61 18.55 4.38 -16.29
C HIS A 61 19.11 4.46 -14.87
N GLN A 62 18.98 5.61 -14.21
CA GLN A 62 19.44 5.79 -12.83
C GLN A 62 18.60 4.95 -11.86
N ILE A 63 17.27 5.00 -12.01
CA ILE A 63 16.35 4.23 -11.17
C ILE A 63 16.52 2.73 -11.41
N ALA A 64 16.69 2.30 -12.66
CA ALA A 64 16.96 0.90 -13.00
C ALA A 64 18.25 0.40 -12.34
N GLY A 65 19.34 1.18 -12.40
CA GLY A 65 20.60 0.86 -11.73
C GLY A 65 20.44 0.75 -10.20
N HIS A 66 19.78 1.72 -9.57
CA HIS A 66 19.52 1.68 -8.13
C HIS A 66 18.64 0.50 -7.72
N LEU A 67 17.69 0.09 -8.56
CA LEU A 67 16.87 -1.08 -8.26
C LEU A 67 17.68 -2.38 -8.36
N ALA A 68 18.62 -2.48 -9.29
CA ALA A 68 19.51 -3.63 -9.37
C ALA A 68 20.38 -3.76 -8.10
N ASP A 69 20.93 -2.65 -7.62
CA ASP A 69 21.68 -2.61 -6.35
C ASP A 69 20.78 -2.96 -5.15
N LEU A 70 19.56 -2.40 -5.10
CA LEU A 70 18.57 -2.71 -4.06
C LEU A 70 18.25 -4.21 -4.03
N LYS A 71 17.99 -4.82 -5.20
CA LYS A 71 17.71 -6.25 -5.33
C LYS A 71 18.89 -7.07 -4.79
N SER A 72 20.12 -6.77 -5.22
CA SER A 72 21.31 -7.47 -4.74
C SER A 72 21.49 -7.36 -3.21
N ASN A 73 21.18 -6.19 -2.64
CA ASN A 73 21.25 -5.98 -1.20
C ASN A 73 20.18 -6.77 -0.45
N MET A 74 18.94 -6.81 -0.97
CA MET A 74 17.84 -7.58 -0.38
C MET A 74 18.07 -9.09 -0.45
N GLU A 75 18.69 -9.58 -1.52
CA GLU A 75 19.12 -10.97 -1.65
C GLU A 75 20.20 -11.31 -0.63
N THR A 76 21.23 -10.46 -0.52
CA THR A 76 22.36 -10.69 0.41
C THR A 76 21.92 -10.59 1.88
N SER A 77 20.94 -9.73 2.19
CA SER A 77 20.44 -9.57 3.55
C SER A 77 19.41 -10.64 3.96
N GLY A 78 18.98 -11.52 3.06
CA GLY A 78 17.88 -12.47 3.28
C GLY A 78 16.48 -11.85 3.30
N CYS A 79 16.35 -10.55 2.98
CA CYS A 79 15.06 -9.85 3.02
C CYS A 79 14.08 -10.41 1.98
N ILE A 80 14.56 -10.87 0.82
CA ILE A 80 13.72 -11.52 -0.17
C ILE A 80 13.09 -12.81 0.37
N ASP A 81 13.81 -13.57 1.19
CA ASP A 81 13.29 -14.81 1.77
C ASP A 81 12.24 -14.52 2.85
N ASP A 82 12.45 -13.49 3.68
CA ASP A 82 11.44 -13.01 4.63
C ASP A 82 10.16 -12.56 3.93
N LEU A 83 10.28 -11.90 2.77
CA LEU A 83 9.13 -11.53 1.95
C LEU A 83 8.41 -12.76 1.37
N ARG A 84 9.14 -13.77 0.88
CA ARG A 84 8.55 -15.03 0.40
C ARG A 84 7.79 -15.76 1.50
N LEU A 85 8.38 -15.84 2.71
CA LEU A 85 7.72 -16.43 3.88
C LEU A 85 6.46 -15.64 4.24
N SER A 86 6.53 -14.31 4.21
CA SER A 86 5.38 -13.45 4.47
C SER A 86 4.26 -13.65 3.44
N LEU A 87 4.59 -13.77 2.16
CA LEU A 87 3.64 -14.07 1.09
C LEU A 87 2.96 -15.42 1.31
N SER A 88 3.71 -16.46 1.69
CA SER A 88 3.15 -17.79 1.99
C SER A 88 2.17 -17.78 3.18
N ALA A 89 2.30 -16.81 4.08
CA ALA A 89 1.40 -16.61 5.22
C ALA A 89 0.17 -15.74 4.89
N THR A 90 0.02 -15.28 3.63
CA THR A 90 -1.17 -14.54 3.18
C THR A 90 -2.25 -15.47 2.60
N PRO A 91 -3.55 -15.08 2.66
CA PRO A 91 -4.07 -13.86 3.26
C PRO A 91 -3.98 -13.89 4.80
N LEU A 92 -3.70 -12.73 5.40
CA LEU A 92 -3.75 -12.58 6.85
C LEU A 92 -5.17 -12.91 7.34
N GLU A 93 -5.31 -13.99 8.09
CA GLU A 93 -6.58 -14.33 8.72
C GLU A 93 -6.75 -13.54 10.02
N PHE A 94 -7.77 -12.69 10.05
CA PHE A 94 -8.15 -11.99 11.26
C PHE A 94 -9.18 -12.83 12.04
N PRO A 95 -9.03 -12.93 13.37
CA PRO A 95 -9.97 -13.66 14.21
C PRO A 95 -11.37 -13.03 14.06
N SER A 96 -12.31 -13.80 13.53
CA SER A 96 -13.72 -13.52 13.63
C SER A 96 -14.21 -14.08 14.96
N ASP A 97 -14.84 -13.23 15.77
CA ASP A 97 -15.50 -13.70 16.98
C ASP A 97 -16.63 -14.68 16.59
N GLU A 98 -16.63 -15.88 17.19
CA GLU A 98 -17.69 -16.88 17.02
C GLU A 98 -19.08 -16.32 17.41
N SER A 99 -19.12 -15.23 18.18
CA SER A 99 -20.34 -14.52 18.57
C SER A 99 -21.13 -13.87 17.43
N LYS A 100 -20.68 -13.92 16.17
CA LYS A 100 -21.34 -13.34 14.96
C LYS A 100 -21.65 -11.84 15.02
N SER A 101 -21.22 -11.14 16.07
CA SER A 101 -21.60 -9.74 16.28
C SER A 101 -20.79 -8.77 15.41
N CYS A 102 -19.62 -9.18 14.91
CA CYS A 102 -18.75 -8.32 14.13
C CYS A 102 -17.81 -9.13 13.22
N GLU A 103 -17.78 -8.79 11.93
CA GLU A 103 -16.84 -9.33 10.95
C GLU A 103 -15.78 -8.28 10.59
N ILE A 104 -14.50 -8.67 10.62
CA ILE A 104 -13.41 -7.81 10.13
C ILE A 104 -13.26 -8.08 8.62
N LEU A 105 -13.63 -7.08 7.82
CA LEU A 105 -13.59 -7.20 6.35
C LEU A 105 -12.23 -6.80 5.77
N HIS A 106 -11.56 -5.85 6.42
CA HIS A 106 -10.33 -5.28 5.89
C HIS A 106 -9.53 -4.58 6.99
N VAL A 107 -8.21 -4.73 6.94
CA VAL A 107 -7.29 -4.09 7.89
C VAL A 107 -6.29 -3.23 7.12
N LEU A 108 -6.15 -2.01 7.62
CA LEU A 108 -5.18 -1.03 7.16
C LEU A 108 -4.22 -0.72 8.29
N TYR A 109 -2.93 -0.66 7.97
CA TYR A 109 -1.89 -0.21 8.87
C TYR A 109 -1.06 0.87 8.17
N LEU A 110 -0.84 1.98 8.87
CA LEU A 110 -0.03 3.08 8.38
C LEU A 110 0.94 3.51 9.49
N SER A 111 2.24 3.37 9.25
CA SER A 111 3.29 3.89 10.11
C SER A 111 3.81 5.22 9.56
N LYS A 112 3.33 6.34 10.10
CA LYS A 112 3.82 7.69 9.73
C LYS A 112 5.32 7.87 10.01
N LYS A 113 5.85 7.23 11.06
CA LYS A 113 7.28 7.29 11.41
C LYS A 113 8.17 6.69 10.32
N HIS A 114 7.77 5.56 9.75
CA HIS A 114 8.56 4.83 8.76
C HIS A 114 8.05 5.02 7.33
N ASP A 115 7.01 5.83 7.15
CA ASP A 115 6.27 6.00 5.89
C ASP A 115 5.86 4.67 5.24
N GLN A 116 5.43 3.72 6.08
CA GLN A 116 5.04 2.37 5.67
C GLN A 116 3.53 2.21 5.68
N TYR A 117 3.00 1.57 4.63
CA TYR A 117 1.60 1.26 4.50
C TYR A 117 1.41 -0.24 4.24
N LEU A 118 0.47 -0.85 4.95
CA LEU A 118 0.04 -2.24 4.76
C LEU A 118 -1.48 -2.29 4.68
N SER A 119 -1.97 -3.11 3.76
CA SER A 119 -3.39 -3.37 3.55
C SER A 119 -3.60 -4.86 3.38
N SER A 120 -4.53 -5.43 4.13
CA SER A 120 -4.92 -6.83 3.92
C SER A 120 -5.66 -7.02 2.60
N ALA A 121 -5.83 -8.27 2.18
CA ALA A 121 -6.84 -8.60 1.19
C ALA A 121 -8.25 -8.28 1.74
N TYR A 122 -9.17 -7.94 0.85
CA TYR A 122 -10.55 -7.67 1.21
C TYR A 122 -11.32 -8.99 1.41
N ARG A 123 -11.91 -9.19 2.59
CA ARG A 123 -12.74 -10.37 2.88
C ARG A 123 -14.16 -10.15 2.34
N GLN A 124 -14.70 -11.17 1.68
CA GLN A 124 -16.09 -11.13 1.22
C GLN A 124 -17.02 -11.14 2.43
N SER A 125 -17.92 -10.15 2.51
CA SER A 125 -18.82 -10.04 3.64
C SER A 125 -19.94 -11.07 3.58
N VAL A 126 -20.24 -11.69 4.71
CA VAL A 126 -21.42 -12.55 4.87
C VAL A 126 -22.74 -11.76 4.88
N PHE A 127 -22.68 -10.43 5.00
CA PHE A 127 -23.84 -9.53 5.08
C PHE A 127 -24.27 -8.96 3.72
N GLY A 128 -23.68 -9.43 2.61
CA GLY A 128 -23.99 -8.97 1.25
C GLY A 128 -23.19 -7.75 0.81
N ASP A 129 -23.65 -7.07 -0.24
CA ASP A 129 -22.93 -5.92 -0.81
C ASP A 129 -23.01 -4.70 0.11
N CYS A 130 -21.88 -4.38 0.73
CA CYS A 130 -21.71 -3.20 1.58
C CYS A 130 -20.80 -2.14 0.93
N SER A 131 -20.55 -2.22 -0.39
CA SER A 131 -19.52 -1.43 -1.09
C SER A 131 -19.63 0.07 -0.83
N SER A 132 -20.86 0.61 -0.80
CA SER A 132 -21.10 2.03 -0.51
C SER A 132 -20.75 2.43 0.92
N LYS A 133 -21.05 1.58 1.91
CA LYS A 133 -20.71 1.79 3.33
C LYS A 133 -19.20 1.73 3.51
N ILE A 134 -18.55 0.74 2.91
CA ILE A 134 -17.10 0.55 2.94
C ILE A 134 -16.41 1.77 2.32
N LEU A 135 -16.80 2.17 1.11
CA LEU A 135 -16.22 3.33 0.43
C LEU A 135 -16.37 4.61 1.25
N SER A 136 -17.49 4.77 1.94
CA SER A 136 -17.72 5.91 2.85
C SER A 136 -16.79 5.87 4.06
N ALA A 137 -16.55 4.69 4.65
CA ALA A 137 -15.60 4.50 5.74
C ALA A 137 -14.16 4.82 5.30
N TYR A 138 -13.74 4.37 4.12
CA TYR A 138 -12.42 4.71 3.55
C TYR A 138 -12.25 6.22 3.34
N LYS A 139 -13.28 6.92 2.85
CA LYS A 139 -13.23 8.38 2.70
C LYS A 139 -13.04 9.06 4.05
N ALA A 140 -13.81 8.68 5.05
CA ALA A 140 -13.69 9.23 6.41
C ALA A 140 -12.31 8.95 7.02
N LEU A 141 -11.76 7.74 6.83
CA LEU A 141 -10.40 7.40 7.29
C LEU A 141 -9.32 8.21 6.57
N SER A 142 -9.45 8.43 5.25
CA SER A 142 -8.51 9.25 4.48
C SER A 142 -8.50 10.70 4.99
N GLU A 143 -9.68 11.31 5.13
CA GLU A 143 -9.81 12.68 5.68
C GLU A 143 -9.18 12.80 7.07
N LEU A 144 -9.32 11.75 7.88
CA LEU A 144 -8.77 11.68 9.21
C LEU A 144 -7.23 11.57 9.23
N ILE A 145 -6.66 10.69 8.41
CA ILE A 145 -5.22 10.43 8.30
C ILE A 145 -4.47 11.71 7.88
N TYR A 146 -5.02 12.44 6.91
CA TYR A 146 -4.45 13.64 6.32
C TYR A 146 -4.91 14.94 7.01
N SER A 147 -5.70 14.86 8.08
CA SER A 147 -6.05 16.03 8.88
C SER A 147 -4.81 16.56 9.63
N SER A 148 -4.69 17.89 9.73
CA SER A 148 -3.54 18.59 10.33
C SER A 148 -3.40 18.37 11.85
N SER A 149 -4.37 17.71 12.48
CA SER A 149 -4.37 17.47 13.92
C SER A 149 -3.58 16.20 14.27
N PRO A 150 -2.54 16.27 15.13
CA PRO A 150 -1.85 15.08 15.63
C PRO A 150 -2.81 14.30 16.52
N ARG A 151 -3.32 13.17 16.02
CA ARG A 151 -4.19 12.26 16.77
C ARG A 151 -3.48 10.90 16.89
N ARG A 152 -3.41 10.38 18.12
CA ARG A 152 -2.79 9.07 18.44
C ARG A 152 -3.57 7.91 17.82
N SER A 153 -4.88 8.07 17.71
CA SER A 153 -5.81 7.21 17.01
C SER A 153 -7.04 8.03 16.68
N ALA A 154 -7.78 7.63 15.65
CA ALA A 154 -9.10 8.20 15.44
C ALA A 154 -10.03 7.18 14.79
N THR A 155 -11.30 7.31 15.15
CA THR A 155 -12.34 6.28 14.96
C THR A 155 -13.43 6.86 14.09
N ALA A 156 -13.75 6.18 12.98
CA ALA A 156 -14.97 6.42 12.21
C ALA A 156 -15.80 5.13 12.24
N CYS A 157 -17.07 5.23 12.64
CA CYS A 157 -17.91 4.07 12.97
C CYS A 157 -19.15 4.02 12.08
N PHE A 158 -19.33 2.92 11.33
CA PHE A 158 -20.54 2.63 10.56
C PHE A 158 -20.77 1.11 10.48
N GLU A 159 -21.53 0.50 11.41
CA GLU A 159 -22.00 -0.91 11.43
C GLU A 159 -21.01 -2.05 11.09
N VAL A 160 -19.74 -1.76 10.82
CA VAL A 160 -18.65 -2.67 10.44
C VAL A 160 -17.41 -2.12 11.16
N ARG A 161 -16.81 -2.95 12.02
CA ARG A 161 -15.72 -2.51 12.91
C ARG A 161 -14.38 -2.67 12.21
N ALA A 162 -13.85 -1.56 11.68
CA ALA A 162 -12.47 -1.49 11.23
C ALA A 162 -11.57 -1.04 12.39
N TRP A 163 -10.44 -1.72 12.58
CA TRP A 163 -9.45 -1.39 13.61
C TRP A 163 -8.19 -0.84 12.93
N LEU A 164 -7.70 0.31 13.41
CA LEU A 164 -6.43 0.90 12.98
C LEU A 164 -5.55 1.04 14.22
N TYR A 165 -4.48 0.24 14.31
CA TYR A 165 -3.48 0.36 15.37
C TYR A 165 -2.29 1.17 14.87
N TYR A 166 -1.90 2.17 15.64
CA TYR A 166 -0.72 3.00 15.40
C TYR A 166 0.20 2.83 16.62
N ASN A 167 1.42 2.31 16.41
CA ASN A 167 2.34 2.01 17.50
C ASN A 167 3.55 2.97 17.43
N ASP A 168 3.66 3.87 18.42
CA ASP A 168 4.84 4.73 18.61
C ASP A 168 5.93 4.07 19.46
N TYR A 169 5.71 2.87 20.00
CA TYR A 169 6.66 2.21 20.89
C TYR A 169 7.38 1.05 20.21
N PHE A 170 8.45 1.41 19.51
CA PHE A 170 9.71 0.66 19.56
C PHE A 170 10.82 1.66 19.89
N ALA A 171 10.78 2.18 21.11
CA ALA A 171 12.00 2.58 21.79
C ALA A 171 12.62 1.27 22.30
N VAL A 172 13.54 0.71 21.52
CA VAL A 172 14.49 -0.26 22.05
C VAL A 172 15.58 0.57 22.75
N PRO A 173 16.06 0.17 23.94
CA PRO A 173 17.12 0.87 24.67
C PRO A 173 18.43 1.01 23.88
#